data_AF-A0A524A035-F1
#
_entry.id   AF-A0A524A035-F1
#
_cell.length_a   1.000
_cell.length_b   1.000
_cell.length_c   1.000
_cell.angle_alpha   90.00
_cell.angle_beta   90.00
_cell.angle_gamma   90.00
#
_symmetry.space_group_name_H-M   'P 1'
#
loop_
_entity.id
_entity.type
_entity.pdbx_description
1 polymer ?
#
loop_
_entity_poly.entity_id
_entity_poly.type
_entity_poly.pdbx_seq_one_letter_code
_entity_poly.pdbx_strand_id
1 'polypeptide(L)' 'MSMVVRLVELGPFGCRIDRGTAKDLQDIPEGYETRSVIVDLDSVTVFIEPATLKTTRNFE' A
#
# COMPACT_ATOMS: atom_id res chain seq x y z
N MET A 1 -17.86 13.64 -7.75
CA MET A 1 -16.63 12.95 -8.17
C MET A 1 -16.54 11.65 -7.40
N SER A 2 -16.32 10.51 -8.07
CA SER A 2 -15.87 9.30 -7.39
C SER A 2 -14.35 9.40 -7.26
N MET A 3 -13.86 9.48 -6.03
CA MET A 3 -12.44 9.56 -5.75
C MET A 3 -11.80 8.20 -6.09
N VAL A 4 -10.74 8.19 -6.90
CA VAL A 4 -10.05 6.95 -7.28
C VAL A 4 -8.87 6.72 -6.34
N VAL A 5 -8.82 5.57 -5.68
CA VAL A 5 -7.68 5.16 -4.84
C VAL A 5 -6.74 4.29 -5.66
N ARG A 6 -5.53 4.76 -5.96
CA ARG A 6 -4.46 4.00 -6.61
C ARG A 6 -3.58 3.32 -5.56
N LEU A 7 -3.27 2.04 -5.76
CA LEU A 7 -2.40 1.26 -4.90
C LEU A 7 -1.04 1.09 -5.57
N VAL A 8 0.02 1.56 -4.91
CA VAL A 8 1.40 1.44 -5.39
C VAL A 8 2.21 0.68 -4.35
N GLU A 9 2.64 -0.53 -4.67
CA GLU A 9 3.53 -1.28 -3.81
C GLU A 9 4.98 -0.75 -3.91
N LEU A 10 5.59 -0.52 -2.76
CA LEU A 10 6.99 -0.20 -2.59
C LEU A 10 7.79 -1.50 -2.55
N GLY A 11 8.41 -1.83 -3.67
CA GLY A 11 9.34 -2.94 -3.79
C GLY A 11 10.73 -2.59 -3.25
N PRO A 12 11.61 -3.60 -3.12
CA PRO A 12 13.00 -3.38 -2.74
C PRO A 12 13.71 -2.46 -3.75
N PHE A 13 14.74 -1.74 -3.29
CA PHE A 13 15.57 -0.84 -4.10
C PHE A 13 14.85 0.35 -4.76
N GLY A 14 13.70 0.77 -4.21
CA GLY A 14 12.95 1.93 -4.73
C GLY A 14 12.07 1.60 -5.93
N CYS A 15 11.88 0.32 -6.24
CA CYS A 15 10.89 -0.13 -7.22
C CYS A 15 9.47 0.25 -6.78
N ARG A 16 8.64 0.66 -7.74
CA ARG A 16 7.22 0.95 -7.53
C ARG A 16 6.40 0.06 -8.44
N ILE A 17 5.51 -0.74 -7.87
CA ILE A 17 4.67 -1.68 -8.59
C ILE A 17 3.23 -1.17 -8.52
N ASP A 18 2.63 -0.90 -9.68
CA ASP A 18 1.21 -0.58 -9.74
C ASP A 18 0.39 -1.84 -9.44
N ARG A 19 -0.41 -1.79 -8.37
CA ARG A 19 -1.29 -2.89 -7.95
C ARG A 19 -2.74 -2.65 -8.40
N GLY A 20 -3.00 -1.59 -9.16
CA GLY A 20 -4.32 -1.18 -9.61
C GLY A 20 -5.00 -0.18 -8.68
N THR A 21 -6.34 -0.23 -8.66
CA THR A 21 -7.17 0.74 -7.95
C THR A 21 -8.12 0.06 -6.97
N ALA A 22 -8.23 0.64 -5.79
CA ALA A 22 -9.24 0.32 -4.79
C ALA A 22 -10.43 1.30 -4.88
N LYS A 23 -11.60 0.87 -4.42
CA LYS A 23 -12.76 1.77 -4.24
C LYS A 23 -12.61 2.61 -2.98
N ASP A 24 -12.05 2.03 -1.93
CA ASP A 24 -11.89 2.63 -0.61
C ASP A 24 -10.59 2.15 0.04
N LEU A 25 -10.09 2.91 1.03
CA LEU A 25 -8.91 2.54 1.83
C LEU A 25 -9.08 1.22 2.60
N GLN A 26 -10.33 0.79 2.83
CA GLN A 26 -10.63 -0.49 3.47
C GLN A 26 -10.45 -1.69 2.54
N ASP A 27 -10.36 -1.45 1.23
CA ASP A 27 -10.18 -2.48 0.20
C ASP A 27 -8.69 -2.82 -0.02
N ILE A 28 -7.78 -2.24 0.78
CA ILE A 28 -6.36 -2.58 0.73
C ILE A 28 -6.21 -4.05 1.11
N PRO A 29 -5.57 -4.88 0.26
CA PRO A 29 -5.49 -6.31 0.47
C PRO A 29 -4.76 -6.66 1.79
N GLU A 30 -5.29 -7.66 2.49
CA GLU A 30 -4.63 -8.23 3.67
C GLU A 30 -3.22 -8.73 3.31
N GLY A 31 -2.26 -8.51 4.21
CA GLY A 31 -0.85 -8.79 3.98
C GLY A 31 -0.06 -7.61 3.40
N TYR A 32 -0.68 -6.44 3.25
CA TYR A 32 0.00 -5.18 2.96
C TYR A 32 -0.19 -4.17 4.09
N GLU A 33 0.87 -3.41 4.38
CA GLU A 33 0.83 -2.25 5.28
C GLU A 33 0.88 -0.96 4.48
N THR A 34 0.09 0.04 4.88
CA THR A 34 0.13 1.37 4.26
C THR A 34 1.33 2.15 4.80
N ARG A 35 2.19 2.63 3.91
CA ARG A 35 3.36 3.45 4.25
C ARG A 35 3.13 4.94 4.10
N SER A 36 2.44 5.34 3.06
CA SER A 36 2.24 6.75 2.75
C SER A 36 0.98 6.93 1.90
N VAL A 37 0.33 8.07 2.06
CA VAL A 37 -0.86 8.43 1.29
C VAL A 37 -0.64 9.82 0.72
N ILE A 38 -0.77 9.94 -0.59
CA ILE A 38 -0.76 11.22 -1.30
C ILE A 38 -2.17 11.48 -1.78
N VAL A 39 -2.70 12.66 -1.46
CA VAL A 39 -4.05 13.08 -1.85
C VAL A 39 -3.93 14.22 -2.85
N ASP A 40 -4.43 13.97 -4.05
CA ASP A 40 -4.59 14.95 -5.12
C ASP A 40 -6.08 15.34 -5.23
N LEU A 41 -6.36 16.38 -6.01
CA LEU A 41 -7.72 16.91 -6.21
C LEU A 41 -8.74 15.85 -6.67
N ASP A 42 -8.30 14.89 -7.49
CA ASP A 42 -9.16 13.87 -8.11
C ASP A 42 -8.77 12.42 -7.78
N SER A 43 -7.67 12.20 -7.04
CA SER A 43 -7.15 10.86 -6.77
C SER A 43 -6.43 10.76 -5.44
N VAL A 44 -6.44 9.55 -4.86
CA VAL A 44 -5.59 9.20 -3.72
C VAL A 44 -4.59 8.16 -4.20
N THR A 45 -3.31 8.38 -3.98
CA THR A 45 -2.28 7.36 -4.18
C THR A 45 -1.84 6.82 -2.83
N VAL A 46 -2.03 5.54 -2.62
CA VAL A 46 -1.64 4.83 -1.39
C VAL A 46 -0.43 3.98 -1.71
N PHE A 47 0.68 4.27 -1.03
CA PHE A 47 1.88 3.49 -1.08
C PHE A 47 1.80 2.39 -0.03
N ILE A 48 1.83 1.14 -0.47
CA ILE A 48 1.75 -0.04 0.36
C ILE A 48 3.05 -0.82 0.32
N GLU A 49 3.33 -1.63 1.32
CA GLU A 49 4.40 -2.62 1.28
C GLU A 49 3.91 -3.94 1.82
N PRO A 50 4.48 -5.09 1.41
CA PRO A 50 4.14 -6.35 2.03
C PRO A 50 4.39 -6.24 3.53
N ALA A 51 3.35 -6.50 4.32
CA ALA A 51 3.44 -6.56 5.77
C ALA A 51 4.53 -7.59 6.09
N THR A 52 5.69 -7.14 6.54
CA THR A 52 6.70 -8.09 7.00
C THR A 52 6.07 -8.77 8.19
N LEU A 53 5.68 -10.04 8.03
CA LEU A 53 5.43 -10.93 9.16
C LEU A 53 6.63 -10.72 10.07
N LYS A 54 6.45 -10.01 11.18
CA LYS A 54 7.45 -9.92 12.23
C LYS A 54 7.64 -11.35 12.66
N THR A 55 8.59 -12.04 12.04
CA THR A 55 9.09 -13.29 12.54
C THR A 55 9.64 -12.89 13.90
N THR A 56 8.91 -13.22 14.96
CA THR A 56 9.47 -13.29 16.30
C THR A 56 10.51 -14.39 16.25
N ARG A 57 11.70 -14.07 15.74
CA ARG A 57 12.90 -14.84 16.04
C ARG A 57 13.21 -14.54 17.49
N ASN A 58 12.57 -15.30 18.39
CA ASN A 58 13.12 -15.53 19.71
C ASN A 58 14.50 -16.16 19.46
N PHE A 59 15.55 -15.36 19.60
CA PHE A 59 16.87 -15.92 19.84
C PHE A 59 16.84 -16.43 21.28
N GLU A 60 16.80 -17.75 21.43
CA GLU A 60 17.10 -18.47 22.68
C GLU A 60 18.56 -18.26 23.11
#